data_AF-A0A7V6Q6E5-F1
#
_entry.id   AF-A0A7V6Q6E5-F1
#
_cell.length_a   1.000
_cell.length_b   1.000
_cell.length_c   1.000
_cell.angle_alpha   90.00
_cell.angle_beta   90.00
_cell.angle_gamma   90.00
#
_symmetry.space_group_name_H-M   'P 1'
#
loop_
_entity.id
_entity.type
_entity.pdbx_description
1 polymer ?
#
loop_
_entity_poly.entity_id
_entity_poly.type
_entity_poly.pdbx_seq_one_letter_code
_entity_poly.pdbx_strand_id
1 'polypeptide(L)'
;MEKSKNQVNFEEEYSQKPIPQSMRKHWFYAASVYIGMCAVLACSMAGGGLIYGLTLSQAIVAMFLGLVALLVLFYIPLGKIGAEQGLNTYLIGECAFGKRGSDIATSFIVTVIPCIAWYGIEVSIATQAMAAVIPMSKTVFNIVTLIFGIVFAIPAMYGIISMAWLN
;
A
#
# COMPACT_ATOMS: atom_id res chain seq x y z
N MET A 1 -7.50 -3.91 24.21
CA MET A 1 -8.53 -4.86 23.73
C MET A 1 -9.86 -4.17 23.42
N GLU A 2 -10.36 -3.27 24.27
CA GLU A 2 -11.65 -2.59 24.05
C GLU A 2 -11.63 -1.56 22.89
N LYS A 3 -10.53 -0.79 22.73
CA LYS A 3 -10.36 0.12 21.59
C LYS A 3 -10.31 -0.59 20.23
N SER A 4 -9.73 -1.78 20.14
CA SER A 4 -9.62 -2.49 18.86
C SER A 4 -10.91 -3.21 18.48
N LYS A 5 -11.69 -3.69 19.46
CA LYS A 5 -13.04 -4.21 19.22
C LYS A 5 -13.96 -3.11 18.66
N ASN A 6 -13.85 -1.88 19.18
CA ASN A 6 -14.59 -0.73 18.65
C ASN A 6 -14.14 -0.30 17.23
N GLN A 7 -12.86 -0.46 16.87
CA GLN A 7 -12.38 -0.16 15.51
C GLN A 7 -12.88 -1.17 14.47
N VAL A 8 -12.85 -2.47 14.77
CA VAL A 8 -13.35 -3.51 13.85
C VAL A 8 -14.86 -3.36 13.60
N ASN A 9 -15.65 -3.09 14.65
CA ASN A 9 -17.08 -2.82 14.50
C ASN A 9 -17.35 -1.55 13.66
N PHE A 10 -16.51 -0.52 13.80
CA PHE A 10 -16.62 0.71 13.00
C PHE A 10 -16.31 0.47 11.52
N GLU A 11 -15.28 -0.32 11.21
CA GLU A 11 -14.92 -0.65 9.82
C GLU A 11 -16.01 -1.49 9.14
N GLU A 12 -16.60 -2.48 9.83
CA GLU A 12 -17.72 -3.26 9.29
C GLU A 12 -18.97 -2.40 9.06
N GLU A 13 -19.30 -1.51 10.01
CA GLU A 13 -20.49 -0.66 9.94
C GLU A 13 -20.44 0.35 8.78
N TYR A 14 -19.26 0.90 8.50
CA TYR A 14 -19.03 1.88 7.43
C TYR A 14 -18.36 1.29 6.17
N SER A 15 -18.22 -0.03 6.07
CA SER A 15 -17.66 -0.69 4.90
C SER A 15 -18.49 -0.46 3.63
N GLN A 16 -19.81 -0.31 3.77
CA GLN A 16 -20.75 -0.14 2.65
C GLN A 16 -21.52 1.19 2.72
N LYS A 17 -21.13 2.10 3.62
CA LYS A 17 -21.85 3.35 3.89
C LYS A 17 -20.89 4.53 3.96
N PRO A 18 -21.31 5.73 3.53
CA PRO A 18 -20.47 6.92 3.64
C PRO A 18 -20.22 7.28 5.10
N ILE A 19 -18.99 7.69 5.42
CA ILE A 19 -18.62 8.14 6.76
C ILE A 19 -19.21 9.55 7.01
N PRO A 20 -20.00 9.73 8.09
CA PRO A 20 -20.58 11.02 8.47
C PRO A 20 -19.49 12.09 8.70
N GLN A 21 -19.78 13.35 8.37
CA GLN A 21 -18.80 14.44 8.49
C GLN A 21 -18.23 14.60 9.90
N SER A 22 -19.05 14.37 10.94
CA SER A 22 -18.62 14.44 12.35
C SER A 22 -17.59 13.37 12.75
N MET A 23 -17.51 12.27 11.99
CA MET A 23 -16.62 11.14 12.25
C MET A 23 -15.37 11.13 11.34
N ARG A 24 -15.29 12.08 10.38
CA ARG A 24 -14.14 12.19 9.45
C ARG A 24 -12.89 12.63 10.22
N LYS A 25 -11.78 11.95 9.94
CA LYS A 25 -10.48 12.25 10.58
C LYS A 25 -9.80 13.43 9.90
N HIS A 26 -9.04 14.19 10.70
CA HIS A 26 -8.21 15.28 10.19
C HIS A 26 -7.11 14.75 9.24
N TRP A 27 -6.66 15.57 8.28
CA TRP A 27 -5.67 15.19 7.27
C TRP A 27 -4.37 14.64 7.88
N PHE A 28 -4.01 15.12 9.08
CA PHE A 28 -2.82 14.67 9.81
C PHE A 28 -2.86 13.18 10.14
N TYR A 29 -4.05 12.62 10.41
CA TYR A 29 -4.20 11.18 10.63
C TYR A 29 -3.83 10.40 9.36
N ALA A 30 -4.38 10.79 8.20
CA ALA A 30 -4.04 10.16 6.93
C ALA A 30 -2.55 10.30 6.59
N ALA A 31 -1.96 11.47 6.84
CA ALA A 31 -0.53 11.71 6.63
C ALA A 31 0.35 10.78 7.48
N SER A 32 0.03 10.61 8.77
CA SER A 32 0.79 9.73 9.67
C SER A 32 0.77 8.25 9.22
N VAL A 33 -0.37 7.78 8.70
CA VAL A 33 -0.50 6.41 8.17
C VAL A 33 0.34 6.25 6.90
N TYR A 34 0.31 7.23 5.99
CA TYR A 34 1.11 7.20 4.76
C TYR A 34 2.61 7.26 5.03
N ILE A 35 3.05 8.04 6.03
CA ILE A 35 4.46 8.11 6.41
C ILE A 35 4.97 6.74 6.87
N GLY A 36 4.18 5.98 7.64
CA GLY A 36 4.52 4.60 8.01
C GLY A 36 4.63 3.68 6.79
N MET A 37 3.70 3.81 5.84
CA MET A 37 3.67 2.99 4.62
C MET A 37 4.88 3.23 3.68
N CYS A 38 5.45 4.43 3.66
CA CYS A 38 6.56 4.76 2.75
C CYS A 38 7.91 4.13 3.15
N ALA A 39 8.03 3.54 4.33
CA ALA A 39 9.25 2.89 4.80
C ALA A 39 9.36 1.46 4.24
N VAL A 40 9.69 1.34 2.95
CA VAL A 40 9.72 0.05 2.24
C VAL A 40 11.01 -0.16 1.44
N LEU A 41 11.48 -1.41 1.36
CA LEU A 41 12.73 -1.78 0.68
C LEU A 41 12.71 -1.43 -0.81
N ALA A 42 11.55 -1.51 -1.46
CA ALA A 42 11.38 -1.11 -2.86
C ALA A 42 11.76 0.36 -3.11
N CYS A 43 11.42 1.28 -2.19
CA CYS A 43 11.79 2.69 -2.32
C CYS A 43 13.31 2.87 -2.26
N SER A 44 13.99 2.14 -1.38
CA SER A 44 15.46 2.16 -1.28
C SER A 44 16.11 1.62 -2.55
N MET A 45 15.60 0.53 -3.12
CA MET A 45 16.11 -0.02 -4.39
C MET A 45 15.88 0.92 -5.57
N ALA A 46 14.69 1.52 -5.66
CA ALA A 46 14.37 2.49 -6.71
C ALA A 46 15.28 3.74 -6.63
N GLY A 47 15.52 4.24 -5.41
CA GLY A 47 16.47 5.33 -5.18
C GLY A 47 17.90 4.99 -5.59
N GLY A 48 18.37 3.77 -5.25
CA GLY A 48 19.67 3.27 -5.70
C GLY A 48 19.78 3.17 -7.22
N GLY A 49 18.72 2.71 -7.89
CA GLY A 49 18.65 2.66 -9.35
C GLY A 49 18.69 4.04 -10.02
N LEU A 50 18.05 5.04 -9.42
CA LEU A 50 18.10 6.43 -9.90
C LEU A 50 19.52 7.00 -9.91
N ILE A 51 20.29 6.78 -8.85
CA ILE A 51 21.66 7.30 -8.71
C ILE A 51 22.66 6.50 -9.57
N TYR A 52 22.34 5.27 -9.94
CA TYR A 52 23.15 4.50 -10.89
C TYR A 52 23.15 5.13 -12.30
N GLY A 53 22.02 5.71 -12.73
CA GLY A 53 21.87 6.31 -14.06
C GLY A 53 22.03 7.83 -14.12
N LEU A 54 21.94 8.53 -12.99
CA LEU A 54 21.97 9.99 -12.90
C LEU A 54 22.96 10.47 -11.83
N THR A 55 23.44 11.70 -11.98
CA THR A 55 24.15 12.35 -10.86
C THR A 55 23.21 12.58 -9.68
N LEU A 56 23.73 12.65 -8.45
CA LEU A 56 22.91 12.80 -7.24
C LEU A 56 21.95 13.99 -7.32
N SER A 57 22.42 15.13 -7.84
CA SER A 57 21.59 16.33 -8.01
C SER A 57 20.44 16.10 -9.00
N GLN A 58 20.70 15.45 -10.13
CA GLN A 58 19.69 15.09 -11.12
C GLN A 58 18.69 14.06 -10.56
N ALA A 59 19.14 13.09 -9.78
CA ALA A 59 18.27 12.09 -9.15
C ALA A 59 17.30 12.75 -8.16
N ILE A 60 17.76 13.70 -7.34
CA ILE A 60 16.91 14.45 -6.40
C ILE A 60 15.86 15.27 -7.16
N VAL A 61 16.25 15.98 -8.22
CA VAL A 61 15.32 16.79 -9.03
C VAL A 61 14.30 15.89 -9.73
N ALA A 62 14.73 14.77 -10.32
CA ALA A 62 13.83 13.80 -10.95
C ALA A 62 12.82 13.21 -9.95
N MET A 63 13.29 12.84 -8.76
CA MET A 63 12.43 12.35 -7.68
C MET A 63 11.40 13.41 -7.25
N PHE A 64 11.84 14.66 -7.05
CA PHE A 64 10.96 15.75 -6.67
C PHE A 64 9.89 16.03 -7.74
N LEU A 65 10.29 16.09 -9.01
CA LEU A 65 9.35 16.28 -10.13
C LEU A 65 8.36 15.12 -10.26
N GLY A 66 8.82 13.87 -10.10
CA GLY A 66 7.96 12.69 -10.11
C GLY A 66 6.93 12.72 -8.98
N LEU A 67 7.37 13.07 -7.76
CA LEU A 67 6.48 13.21 -6.59
C LEU A 67 5.45 14.32 -6.80
N VAL A 68 5.86 15.48 -7.32
CA VAL A 68 4.94 16.59 -7.62
C VAL A 68 3.93 16.18 -8.69
N ALA A 69 4.37 15.51 -9.75
CA ALA A 69 3.47 15.06 -10.81
C ALA A 69 2.45 14.05 -10.27
N LEU A 70 2.89 13.07 -9.48
CA LEU A 70 1.98 12.11 -8.83
C LEU A 70 1.00 12.80 -7.88
N LEU A 71 1.48 13.77 -7.10
CA LEU A 71 0.66 14.50 -6.14
C LEU A 71 -0.45 15.30 -6.84
N VAL A 72 -0.10 16.02 -7.91
CA VAL A 72 -1.04 16.87 -8.64
C VAL A 72 -2.01 16.05 -9.49
N LEU A 73 -1.53 15.03 -10.20
CA LEU A 73 -2.35 14.27 -11.15
C LEU A 73 -3.25 13.25 -10.48
N PHE A 74 -2.82 12.65 -9.37
CA PHE A 74 -3.54 11.54 -8.75
C PHE A 74 -3.98 11.85 -7.32
N TYR A 75 -3.05 12.21 -6.42
CA TYR A 75 -3.38 12.31 -4.99
C TYR A 75 -4.35 13.44 -4.65
N ILE A 76 -4.18 14.63 -5.22
CA ILE A 76 -5.10 15.76 -4.99
C ILE A 76 -6.54 15.44 -5.46
N PRO A 77 -6.78 15.05 -6.73
CA PRO A 77 -8.14 14.80 -7.20
C PRO A 77 -8.79 13.61 -6.47
N LEU A 78 -8.07 12.50 -6.28
CA LEU A 78 -8.59 11.33 -5.57
C LEU A 78 -8.85 11.63 -4.09
N GLY A 79 -7.93 12.38 -3.45
CA GLY A 79 -8.07 12.81 -2.06
C GLY A 79 -9.28 13.72 -1.86
N LYS A 80 -9.55 14.63 -2.80
CA LYS A 80 -10.74 15.50 -2.76
C LYS A 80 -12.03 14.67 -2.87
N ILE A 81 -12.10 13.75 -3.83
CA ILE A 81 -13.27 12.87 -4.02
C ILE A 81 -13.52 12.04 -2.75
N GLY A 82 -12.47 11.42 -2.20
CA GLY A 82 -12.58 10.62 -0.98
C GLY A 82 -13.00 11.46 0.24
N ALA A 83 -12.45 12.66 0.39
CA ALA A 83 -12.76 13.55 1.50
C ALA A 83 -14.18 14.12 1.44
N GLU A 84 -14.73 14.37 0.24
CA GLU A 84 -16.09 14.88 0.05
C GLU A 84 -17.13 13.77 0.20
N GLN A 85 -16.94 12.66 -0.51
CA GLN A 85 -17.90 11.55 -0.57
C GLN A 85 -17.88 10.70 0.72
N GLY A 86 -16.71 10.54 1.35
CA GLY A 86 -16.56 9.66 2.52
C GLY A 86 -16.82 8.18 2.21
N LEU A 87 -16.75 7.81 0.93
CA LEU A 87 -16.90 6.45 0.42
C LEU A 87 -15.53 5.78 0.27
N ASN A 88 -15.49 4.46 0.38
CA ASN A 88 -14.27 3.72 0.07
C ASN A 88 -14.04 3.66 -1.46
N THR A 89 -12.82 3.28 -1.85
CA THR A 89 -12.40 3.22 -3.27
C THR A 89 -13.27 2.29 -4.11
N TYR A 90 -13.77 1.19 -3.53
CA TYR A 90 -14.63 0.23 -4.23
C TYR A 90 -15.99 0.85 -4.57
N LEU A 91 -16.63 1.55 -3.63
CA LEU A 91 -17.92 2.23 -3.83
C LEU A 91 -17.80 3.38 -4.83
N ILE A 92 -16.70 4.13 -4.81
CA ILE A 92 -16.43 5.18 -5.80
C ILE A 92 -16.28 4.58 -7.20
N GLY A 93 -15.60 3.43 -7.32
CA GLY A 93 -15.52 2.67 -8.55
C GLY A 93 -16.88 2.16 -9.02
N GLU A 94 -17.75 1.75 -8.09
CA GLU A 94 -19.12 1.30 -8.38
C GLU A 94 -19.98 2.42 -8.96
N CYS A 95 -19.84 3.64 -8.45
CA CYS A 95 -20.52 4.81 -9.01
C CYS A 95 -20.05 5.15 -10.44
N ALA A 96 -18.77 4.92 -10.77
CA ALA A 96 -18.21 5.26 -12.08
C ALA A 96 -18.45 4.18 -13.16
N PHE A 97 -18.32 2.90 -12.80
CA PHE A 97 -18.37 1.78 -13.74
C PHE A 97 -19.64 0.91 -13.64
N GLY A 98 -20.52 1.19 -12.67
CA GLY A 98 -21.70 0.38 -12.33
C GLY A 98 -21.35 -0.92 -11.61
N LYS A 99 -22.33 -1.59 -10.99
CA LYS A 99 -22.12 -2.81 -10.18
C LYS A 99 -21.22 -3.86 -10.82
N ARG A 100 -21.61 -4.31 -12.01
CA ARG A 100 -20.98 -5.46 -12.67
C ARG A 100 -19.63 -5.11 -13.30
N GLY A 101 -19.46 -3.86 -13.73
CA GLY A 101 -18.19 -3.33 -14.26
C GLY A 101 -17.20 -3.03 -13.15
N SER A 102 -17.69 -2.50 -12.04
CA SER A 102 -16.89 -2.20 -10.85
C SER A 102 -16.37 -3.45 -10.18
N ASP A 103 -17.17 -4.49 -9.99
CA ASP A 103 -16.68 -5.73 -9.38
C ASP A 103 -15.45 -6.28 -10.12
N ILE A 104 -15.46 -6.26 -11.45
CA ILE A 104 -14.31 -6.71 -12.25
C ILE A 104 -13.18 -5.68 -12.21
N ALA A 105 -13.48 -4.41 -12.48
CA ALA A 105 -12.48 -3.35 -12.58
C ALA A 105 -11.81 -3.09 -11.23
N THR A 106 -12.56 -2.89 -10.15
CA THR A 106 -12.00 -2.68 -8.81
C THR A 106 -11.34 -3.93 -8.25
N SER A 107 -11.88 -5.14 -8.44
CA SER A 107 -11.16 -6.35 -7.98
C SER A 107 -9.81 -6.52 -8.69
N PHE A 108 -9.74 -6.29 -10.01
CA PHE A 108 -8.46 -6.41 -10.72
C PHE A 108 -7.51 -5.24 -10.44
N ILE A 109 -8.01 -4.01 -10.57
CA ILE A 109 -7.19 -2.78 -10.53
C ILE A 109 -6.83 -2.40 -9.10
N VAL A 110 -7.69 -2.64 -8.12
CA VAL A 110 -7.48 -2.23 -6.72
C VAL A 110 -7.01 -3.39 -5.85
N THR A 111 -7.41 -4.64 -6.14
CA THR A 111 -7.03 -5.79 -5.30
C THR A 111 -5.90 -6.61 -5.92
N VAL A 112 -6.11 -7.18 -7.10
CA VAL A 112 -5.18 -8.18 -7.66
C VAL A 112 -3.84 -7.56 -8.03
N ILE A 113 -3.84 -6.50 -8.84
CA ILE A 113 -2.59 -5.93 -9.34
C ILE A 113 -1.79 -5.24 -8.23
N PRO A 114 -2.32 -4.23 -7.51
CA PRO A 114 -1.51 -3.48 -6.56
C PRO A 114 -1.30 -4.20 -5.23
N CYS A 115 -2.21 -5.07 -4.76
CA CYS A 115 -1.96 -5.77 -3.49
C CYS A 115 -1.18 -7.06 -3.71
N ILE A 116 -1.61 -7.93 -4.63
CA ILE A 116 -0.98 -9.25 -4.80
C ILE A 116 0.36 -9.11 -5.53
N ALA A 117 0.42 -8.38 -6.65
CA ALA A 117 1.66 -8.27 -7.40
C ALA A 117 2.73 -7.48 -6.61
N TRP A 118 2.33 -6.39 -5.95
CA TRP A 118 3.25 -5.62 -5.12
C TRP A 118 3.76 -6.42 -3.91
N TYR A 119 2.88 -7.17 -3.25
CA TYR A 119 3.29 -8.09 -2.18
C TYR A 119 4.35 -9.08 -2.66
N GLY A 120 4.15 -9.70 -3.83
CA GLY A 120 5.13 -10.61 -4.42
C GLY A 120 6.48 -9.95 -4.69
N ILE A 121 6.48 -8.68 -5.14
CA ILE A 121 7.71 -7.90 -5.35
C ILE A 121 8.44 -7.67 -4.02
N GLU A 122 7.74 -7.26 -2.96
CA GLU A 122 8.36 -7.03 -1.65
C GLU A 122 8.97 -8.29 -1.04
N VAL A 123 8.29 -9.44 -1.16
CA VAL A 123 8.81 -10.73 -0.71
C VAL A 123 10.08 -11.13 -1.48
N SER A 124 10.09 -10.88 -2.80
CA SER A 124 11.27 -11.11 -3.64
C SER A 124 12.43 -10.20 -3.26
N ILE A 125 12.17 -8.91 -3.02
CA ILE A 125 13.19 -7.94 -2.60
C ILE A 125 13.79 -8.33 -1.25
N ALA A 126 12.96 -8.76 -0.29
CA ALA A 126 13.45 -9.26 0.99
C ALA A 126 14.36 -10.49 0.84
N THR A 127 13.99 -11.41 -0.05
CA THR A 127 14.81 -12.60 -0.33
C THR A 127 16.11 -12.23 -1.04
N GLN A 128 16.09 -11.27 -1.97
CA GLN A 128 17.28 -10.73 -2.63
C GLN A 128 18.23 -10.05 -1.64
N ALA A 129 17.69 -9.27 -0.69
CA ALA A 129 18.48 -8.67 0.37
C ALA A 129 19.20 -9.74 1.22
N MET A 130 18.54 -10.86 1.52
CA MET A 130 19.19 -11.97 2.23
C MET A 130 20.21 -12.73 1.37
N ALA A 131 19.92 -12.93 0.09
CA ALA A 131 20.85 -13.57 -0.85
C ALA A 131 22.12 -12.74 -1.09
N ALA A 132 22.08 -11.42 -0.87
CA ALA A 132 23.26 -10.57 -0.89
C ALA A 132 24.22 -10.83 0.29
N VAL A 133 23.72 -11.37 1.40
CA VAL A 133 24.52 -11.70 2.60
C VAL A 133 24.91 -13.18 2.63
N ILE A 134 23.99 -14.06 2.23
CA ILE A 134 24.17 -15.51 2.25
C ILE A 134 24.07 -16.03 0.81
N PRO A 135 25.16 -16.52 0.20
CA PRO A 135 25.11 -17.05 -1.15
C PRO A 135 24.20 -18.29 -1.20
N MET A 136 23.15 -18.21 -2.02
CA MET A 136 22.16 -19.27 -2.19
C MET A 136 22.06 -19.71 -3.65
N SER A 137 21.79 -21.00 -3.88
CA SER A 137 21.48 -21.50 -5.21
C SER A 137 20.07 -21.08 -5.63
N LYS A 138 19.78 -21.09 -6.94
CA LYS A 138 18.45 -20.70 -7.48
C LYS A 138 17.29 -21.49 -6.85
N THR A 139 17.50 -22.77 -6.57
CA THR A 139 16.49 -23.63 -5.93
C THR A 139 16.21 -23.19 -4.49
N VAL A 140 17.27 -22.89 -3.72
CA VAL A 140 17.14 -22.41 -2.34
C VAL A 140 16.48 -21.03 -2.32
N PHE A 141 16.84 -20.14 -3.25
CA PHE A 141 16.21 -18.83 -3.38
C PHE A 141 14.68 -18.92 -3.56
N ASN A 142 14.21 -19.80 -4.45
CA ASN A 142 12.77 -19.97 -4.70
C ASN A 142 12.04 -20.53 -3.46
N ILE A 143 12.64 -21.50 -2.78
CA ILE A 143 12.06 -22.09 -1.56
C ILE A 143 11.97 -21.03 -0.46
N VAL A 144 13.02 -20.23 -0.29
CA VAL A 144 13.08 -19.21 0.76
C VAL A 144 12.12 -18.05 0.45
N THR A 145 11.97 -17.66 -0.82
CA THR A 145 10.96 -16.69 -1.25
C THR A 145 9.55 -17.17 -0.89
N LEU A 146 9.25 -18.46 -1.12
CA LEU A 146 7.97 -19.06 -0.75
C LEU A 146 7.76 -19.03 0.78
N ILE A 147 8.78 -19.39 1.56
CA ILE A 147 8.73 -19.37 3.02
C ILE A 147 8.48 -17.94 3.53
N PHE A 148 9.21 -16.95 3.03
CA PHE A 148 8.99 -15.54 3.38
C PHE A 148 7.59 -15.07 3.00
N GLY A 149 7.09 -15.45 1.83
CA GLY A 149 5.73 -15.14 1.41
C GLY A 149 4.65 -15.73 2.32
N ILE A 150 4.87 -16.90 2.90
CA ILE A 150 3.95 -17.48 3.89
C ILE A 150 4.09 -16.76 5.23
N VAL A 151 5.33 -16.60 5.72
CA VAL A 151 5.61 -16.00 7.03
C VAL A 151 5.11 -14.55 7.12
N PHE A 152 5.34 -13.73 6.09
CA PHE A 152 4.89 -12.34 6.04
C PHE A 152 3.37 -12.21 5.93
N ALA A 153 2.67 -13.25 5.48
CA ALA A 153 1.21 -13.27 5.47
C ALA A 153 0.60 -13.60 6.85
N ILE A 154 1.36 -14.22 7.76
CA ILE A 154 0.86 -14.62 9.09
C ILE A 154 0.35 -13.43 9.91
N PRO A 155 1.11 -12.31 10.06
CA PRO A 155 0.62 -11.14 10.78
C PRO A 155 -0.65 -10.55 10.16
N ALA A 156 -0.85 -10.69 8.85
CA ALA A 156 -2.03 -10.17 8.17
C ALA A 156 -3.29 -10.96 8.56
N MET A 157 -3.15 -12.28 8.78
CA MET A 157 -4.25 -13.14 9.22
C MET A 157 -4.70 -12.83 10.66
N TYR A 158 -3.81 -12.34 11.52
CA TYR A 158 -4.14 -11.90 12.88
C TYR A 158 -4.73 -10.47 12.95
N GLY A 159 -4.84 -9.79 11.80
CA GLY A 159 -5.56 -8.51 11.64
C GLY A 159 -4.71 -7.25 11.78
N ILE A 160 -5.37 -6.09 11.78
CA ILE A 160 -4.72 -4.76 11.78
C ILE A 160 -3.86 -4.51 13.04
N ILE A 161 -4.19 -5.17 14.16
CA ILE A 161 -3.52 -4.97 15.44
C ILE A 161 -2.11 -5.60 15.45
N SER A 162 -1.95 -6.79 14.85
CA SER A 162 -0.64 -7.42 14.71
C SER A 162 0.28 -6.63 13.77
N MET A 163 -0.30 -6.02 12.74
CA MET A 163 0.43 -5.14 11.83
C MET A 163 0.90 -3.84 12.52
N ALA A 164 0.06 -3.24 13.35
CA ALA A 164 0.40 -2.01 14.09
C ALA A 164 1.51 -2.20 15.16
N TRP A 165 1.79 -3.44 15.59
CA TRP A 165 2.91 -3.74 16.48
C TRP A 165 4.24 -3.91 15.75
N LEU A 166 4.22 -4.20 14.45
CA LEU A 166 5.40 -4.46 13.62
C LEU A 166 5.92 -3.21 12.90
N ASN A 167 5.09 -2.17 12.77
CA ASN A 167 5.39 -0.91 12.09
C ASN A 167 5.82 0.17 13.07
#